data_AF-A0A1J3DC78-F1
#
_entry.id   AF-A0A1J3DC78-F1
#
_cell.length_a   1.000
_cell.length_b   1.000
_cell.length_c   1.000
_cell.angle_alpha   90.00
_cell.angle_beta   90.00
_cell.angle_gamma   90.00
#
_symmetry.space_group_name_H-M   'P 1'
#
loop_
_entity.id
_entity.type
_entity.pdbx_description
1 polymer ?
#
loop_
_entity_poly.entity_id
_entity_poly.type
_entity_poly.pdbx_seq_one_letter_code
_entity_poly.pdbx_strand_id
1 'polypeptide(L)'
;MSKSRRLHQLITEHEQSNEKRKRHEQEEEEENGDTYIRLENFPGGSEIFEMVVKICYGVKVDLSASTAVLLRCAAEELEMTEEHSPDNLVSKTERFLSQSVFNSIRESIKALKACESV
;
A
#
# COMPACT_ATOMS: atom_id res chain seq x y z
N MET A 1 4.09 -2.12 14.64
CA MET A 1 5.13 -2.25 13.59
C MET A 1 4.42 -2.14 12.25
N SER A 2 4.76 -1.15 11.43
CA SER A 2 4.19 -1.02 10.09
C SER A 2 4.51 -2.27 9.28
N LYS A 3 3.51 -2.86 8.62
CA LYS A 3 3.71 -4.00 7.70
C LYS A 3 4.36 -3.58 6.38
N SER A 4 4.53 -2.28 6.15
CA SER A 4 5.16 -1.69 4.97
C SER A 4 6.41 -0.92 5.39
N ARG A 5 7.54 -1.25 4.76
CA ARG A 5 8.79 -0.50 4.95
C ARG A 5 8.72 0.87 4.31
N ARG A 6 8.23 0.98 3.07
CA ARG A 6 8.16 2.27 2.38
C ARG A 6 7.28 3.27 3.10
N LEU A 7 6.11 2.86 3.60
CA LEU A 7 5.25 3.76 4.39
C LEU A 7 5.96 4.20 5.67
N HIS A 8 6.64 3.28 6.37
CA HIS A 8 7.38 3.63 7.57
C HIS A 8 8.49 4.65 7.29
N GLN A 9 9.23 4.46 6.20
CA GLN A 9 10.29 5.37 5.78
C GLN A 9 9.72 6.75 5.40
N LEU A 10 8.69 6.81 4.57
CA LEU A 10 8.05 8.08 4.17
C LEU A 10 7.51 8.87 5.37
N ILE A 11 6.86 8.20 6.32
CA ILE A 11 6.36 8.83 7.54
C ILE A 11 7.53 9.38 8.37
N THR A 12 8.58 8.58 8.57
CA THR A 12 9.74 8.97 9.38
C THR A 12 10.49 10.15 8.75
N GLU A 13 10.74 10.12 7.44
CA GLU A 13 11.40 11.20 6.70
C GLU A 13 10.57 12.49 6.75
N HIS A 14 9.25 12.37 6.61
CA HIS A 14 8.34 13.51 6.67
C HIS A 14 8.31 14.13 8.07
N GLU A 15 8.25 13.32 9.12
CA GLU A 15 8.31 13.78 10.52
C GLU A 15 9.63 14.51 10.80
N GLN A 16 10.77 13.95 10.40
CA GLN A 16 12.08 14.58 10.57
C GLN A 16 12.22 15.90 9.80
N SER A 17 11.69 15.97 8.58
CA SER A 17 11.66 17.18 7.76
C SER A 17 10.84 18.28 8.44
N ASN A 18 9.65 17.93 8.93
CA ASN A 18 8.78 18.85 9.66
C ASN A 18 9.43 19.37 10.96
N GLU A 19 10.09 18.50 11.73
CA GLU A 19 10.81 18.94 12.93
C GLU A 19 11.97 19.91 12.62
N LYS A 20 12.66 19.72 11.48
CA LYS A 20 13.69 20.67 11.04
C LYS A 20 13.11 22.04 10.69
N ARG A 21 11.97 22.09 9.99
CA ARG A 21 11.27 23.35 9.67
C ARG A 21 10.83 24.10 10.93
N LYS A 22 10.19 23.40 11.87
CA LYS A 22 9.78 23.97 13.17
C LYS A 22 10.95 24.51 14.01
N ARG A 23 12.16 23.96 13.86
CA ARG A 23 13.37 24.48 14.54
C ARG A 23 13.96 25.72 13.85
N HIS A 24 13.67 25.95 12.57
CA HIS A 24 14.14 27.11 11.81
C HIS A 24 13.15 28.29 11.81
N GLU A 25 11.86 28.04 12.08
CA GLU A 25 10.77 29.03 12.03
C GLU A 25 10.35 29.54 13.43
N GLN A 26 11.29 29.81 14.32
CA GLN A 26 11.02 30.70 15.47
C GLN A 26 10.91 32.15 14.95
N GLU A 27 9.81 32.47 14.26
CA GLU A 27 9.28 33.79 13.87
C GLU A 27 8.54 33.63 12.53
N GLU A 28 7.28 33.17 12.56
CA GLU A 28 6.11 33.71 11.83
C GLU A 28 4.92 32.74 11.92
N GLU A 29 3.73 33.31 11.91
CA GLU A 29 2.46 32.73 12.34
C GLU A 29 1.94 31.58 11.46
N GLU A 30 1.12 30.75 12.11
CA GLU A 30 0.39 29.58 11.63
C GLU A 30 0.00 29.60 10.14
N GLU A 31 0.69 28.80 9.34
CA GLU A 31 0.00 28.09 8.26
C GLU A 31 -0.37 26.71 8.79
N ASN A 32 -1.63 26.56 9.16
CA ASN A 32 -2.29 25.30 9.50
C ASN A 32 -2.41 24.43 8.23
N GLY A 33 -1.28 24.20 7.57
CA GLY A 33 -1.18 23.44 6.33
C GLY A 33 -1.15 21.97 6.68
N ASP A 34 -2.23 21.26 6.35
CA ASP A 34 -2.31 19.82 6.47
C ASP A 34 -1.03 19.17 5.91
N THR A 35 -0.29 18.47 6.77
CA THR A 35 0.92 17.75 6.36
C THR A 35 0.50 16.49 5.61
N TYR A 36 0.82 16.40 4.32
CA TYR A 36 0.46 15.27 3.48
C TYR A 36 1.67 14.61 2.81
N ILE A 37 1.59 13.29 2.62
CA ILE A 37 2.54 12.52 1.83
C ILE A 37 1.89 12.24 0.47
N ARG A 38 2.51 12.69 -0.63
CA ARG A 38 2.02 12.41 -1.99
C ARG A 38 2.53 11.05 -2.47
N LEU A 39 1.59 10.19 -2.85
CA LEU A 39 1.84 8.94 -3.57
C LEU A 39 1.25 9.08 -4.97
N GLU A 40 2.09 9.40 -5.95
CA GLU A 40 1.67 9.54 -7.33
C GLU A 40 1.57 8.18 -8.02
N ASN A 41 0.57 8.02 -8.89
CA ASN A 41 0.40 6.82 -9.74
C ASN A 41 0.39 5.49 -8.96
N PHE A 42 -0.22 5.49 -7.78
CA PHE A 42 -0.26 4.30 -6.93
C PHE A 42 -0.96 3.13 -7.65
N PRO A 43 -0.39 1.91 -7.65
CA PRO A 43 -0.97 0.77 -8.35
C PRO A 43 -2.39 0.47 -7.86
N GLY A 44 -3.35 0.47 -8.79
CA GLY A 44 -4.76 0.22 -8.46
C GLY A 44 -5.50 1.39 -7.80
N GLY A 45 -4.88 2.56 -7.73
CA GLY A 45 -5.51 3.80 -7.25
C GLY A 45 -5.85 3.82 -5.76
N SER A 46 -6.71 4.75 -5.38
CA SER A 46 -7.08 5.00 -3.98
C SER A 46 -7.81 3.83 -3.32
N GLU A 47 -8.63 3.09 -4.07
CA GLU A 47 -9.37 1.93 -3.56
C GLU A 47 -8.42 0.83 -3.09
N ILE A 48 -7.43 0.48 -3.92
CA ILE A 48 -6.43 -0.53 -3.56
C ILE A 48 -5.51 -0.02 -2.46
N PHE A 49 -5.16 1.27 -2.45
CA PHE A 49 -4.42 1.87 -1.34
C PHE A 49 -5.18 1.73 0.00
N GLU A 50 -6.47 2.02 0.03
CA GLU A 50 -7.30 1.87 1.22
C GLU A 50 -7.29 0.42 1.74
N MET A 51 -7.40 -0.57 0.84
CA MET A 51 -7.31 -1.99 1.20
C MET A 51 -5.95 -2.34 1.81
N VAL A 52 -4.85 -1.81 1.27
CA VAL A 52 -3.51 -2.02 1.82
C VAL A 52 -3.39 -1.42 3.22
N VAL A 53 -3.85 -0.18 3.40
CA VAL A 53 -3.84 0.50 4.71
C VAL A 53 -4.65 -0.29 5.74
N LYS A 54 -5.84 -0.76 5.38
CA LYS A 54 -6.64 -1.67 6.23
C LYS A 54 -5.83 -2.88 6.71
N ILE A 55 -5.07 -3.52 5.81
CA ILE A 55 -4.22 -4.68 6.14
C ILE A 55 -3.07 -4.30 7.08
N CYS A 56 -2.47 -3.12 6.90
CA CYS A 56 -1.46 -2.58 7.82
C CYS A 56 -2.00 -2.42 9.24
N TYR A 57 -3.26 -1.98 9.39
CA TYR A 57 -3.96 -1.85 10.67
C TYR A 57 -4.59 -3.15 11.20
N GLY A 58 -4.36 -4.29 10.53
CA GLY A 58 -4.87 -5.59 10.97
C GLY A 58 -6.34 -5.83 10.66
N VAL A 59 -6.98 -4.97 9.86
CA VAL A 59 -8.32 -5.22 9.33
C VAL A 59 -8.22 -6.37 8.33
N LYS A 60 -9.11 -7.36 8.48
CA LYS A 60 -9.20 -8.47 7.53
C LYS A 60 -9.80 -7.98 6.22
N VAL A 61 -9.09 -8.22 5.13
CA VAL A 61 -9.51 -7.90 3.77
C VAL A 61 -9.45 -9.18 2.96
N ASP A 62 -10.56 -9.53 2.31
CA ASP A 62 -10.65 -10.74 1.51
C ASP A 62 -10.08 -10.51 0.10
N LEU A 63 -9.26 -11.45 -0.36
CA LEU A 63 -8.70 -11.42 -1.71
C LEU A 63 -9.73 -11.97 -2.70
N SER A 64 -9.80 -11.34 -3.87
CA SER A 64 -10.64 -11.77 -4.98
C SER A 64 -9.84 -11.74 -6.26
N ALA A 65 -10.27 -12.46 -7.30
CA ALA A 65 -9.61 -12.37 -8.61
C ALA A 65 -9.55 -10.93 -9.13
N SER A 66 -10.55 -10.09 -8.84
CA SER A 66 -10.60 -8.68 -9.23
C SER A 66 -9.66 -7.76 -8.46
N THR A 67 -9.12 -8.18 -7.31
CA THR A 67 -8.28 -7.31 -6.46
C THR A 67 -6.88 -7.87 -6.24
N ALA A 68 -6.67 -9.17 -6.39
CA ALA A 68 -5.43 -9.85 -6.02
C ALA A 68 -4.21 -9.37 -6.82
N VAL A 69 -4.36 -9.12 -8.12
CA VAL A 69 -3.24 -8.63 -8.95
C VAL A 69 -2.88 -7.20 -8.58
N LEU A 70 -3.87 -6.32 -8.42
CA LEU A 70 -3.64 -4.93 -8.03
C LEU A 70 -3.02 -4.83 -6.64
N LEU A 71 -3.52 -5.61 -5.68
CA LEU A 71 -2.94 -5.71 -4.34
C LEU A 71 -1.51 -6.26 -4.37
N ARG A 72 -1.20 -7.20 -5.27
CA ARG A 72 0.18 -7.69 -5.43
C ARG A 72 1.12 -6.59 -5.89
N CYS A 73 0.70 -5.78 -6.87
CA CYS A 73 1.48 -4.64 -7.36
C CYS A 73 1.63 -3.55 -6.29
N ALA A 74 0.55 -3.19 -5.62
CA ALA A 74 0.55 -2.22 -4.53
C ALA A 74 1.42 -2.67 -3.34
N ALA A 75 1.39 -3.97 -3.01
CA ALA A 75 2.23 -4.55 -1.97
C ALA A 75 3.71 -4.52 -2.32
N GLU A 76 4.07 -4.70 -3.60
CA GLU A 76 5.45 -4.51 -4.08
C GLU A 76 5.88 -3.06 -3.91
N GLU A 77 5.06 -2.13 -4.41
CA GLU A 77 5.32 -0.69 -4.35
C GLU A 77 5.55 -0.22 -2.91
N LEU A 78 4.82 -0.80 -1.95
CA LEU A 78 4.93 -0.48 -0.53
C LEU A 78 5.91 -1.37 0.25
N GLU A 79 6.64 -2.26 -0.43
CA GLU A 79 7.62 -3.17 0.19
C GLU A 79 7.01 -3.97 1.36
N MET A 80 5.84 -4.57 1.14
CA MET A 80 5.12 -5.38 2.14
C MET A 80 5.53 -6.85 2.07
N THR A 81 6.79 -7.12 2.42
CA THR A 81 7.42 -8.43 2.34
C THR A 81 7.47 -9.16 3.70
N GLU A 82 7.83 -10.44 3.67
CA GLU A 82 8.03 -11.28 4.87
C GLU A 82 9.16 -10.77 5.79
N GLU A 83 10.07 -9.94 5.27
CA GLU A 83 11.15 -9.33 6.06
C GLU A 83 10.62 -8.39 7.14
N HIS A 84 9.41 -7.82 6.94
CA HIS A 84 8.81 -6.83 7.84
C HIS A 84 7.71 -7.40 8.72
N SER A 85 6.98 -8.40 8.23
CA SER A 85 5.92 -9.07 8.98
C SER A 85 5.75 -10.48 8.44
N PRO A 86 5.52 -11.50 9.28
CA PRO A 86 5.14 -12.81 8.80
C PRO A 86 3.77 -12.74 8.09
N ASP A 87 3.62 -13.55 7.04
CA ASP A 87 2.40 -13.69 6.23
C ASP A 87 1.90 -12.33 5.69
N ASN A 88 2.83 -11.57 5.10
CA ASN A 88 2.61 -10.23 4.56
C ASN A 88 1.97 -10.25 3.18
N LEU A 89 1.61 -9.07 2.68
CA LEU A 89 0.69 -8.94 1.56
C LEU A 89 1.27 -9.47 0.24
N VAL A 90 2.57 -9.33 -0.01
CA VAL A 90 3.23 -9.90 -1.20
C VAL A 90 3.03 -11.42 -1.24
N SER A 91 3.45 -12.14 -0.20
CA SER A 91 3.36 -13.60 -0.17
C SER A 91 1.91 -14.11 -0.10
N LYS A 92 1.01 -13.38 0.58
CA LYS A 92 -0.43 -13.69 0.59
C LYS A 92 -1.06 -13.62 -0.80
N THR A 93 -0.80 -12.54 -1.53
CA THR A 93 -1.38 -12.33 -2.86
C THR A 93 -0.79 -13.31 -3.87
N GLU A 94 0.51 -13.59 -3.84
CA GLU A 94 1.14 -14.63 -4.68
C GLU A 94 0.56 -16.02 -4.44
N ARG A 95 0.35 -16.38 -3.18
CA ARG A 95 -0.27 -17.65 -2.82
C ARG A 95 -1.70 -17.75 -3.35
N PHE A 96 -2.50 -16.71 -3.16
CA PHE A 96 -3.88 -16.69 -3.67
C PHE A 96 -3.92 -16.74 -5.20
N LEU A 97 -3.05 -16.00 -5.88
CA LEU A 97 -2.96 -16.00 -7.34
C LEU A 97 -2.59 -17.40 -7.86
N SER A 98 -1.54 -18.01 -7.32
CA SER A 98 -1.07 -19.33 -7.74
C SER A 98 -2.03 -20.47 -7.39
N GLN A 99 -2.68 -20.43 -6.24
CA GLN A 99 -3.51 -21.54 -5.76
C GLN A 99 -4.97 -21.43 -6.18
N SER A 100 -5.49 -20.21 -6.37
CA SER A 100 -6.92 -19.99 -6.63
C SER A 100 -7.19 -19.38 -8.00
N VAL A 101 -6.45 -18.35 -8.39
CA VAL A 101 -6.75 -17.60 -9.63
C VAL A 101 -6.23 -18.33 -10.86
N PHE A 102 -4.94 -18.64 -10.92
CA PHE A 102 -4.29 -19.19 -12.11
C PHE A 102 -4.73 -20.62 -12.46
N ASN A 103 -5.33 -21.33 -11.52
CA ASN A 103 -5.90 -22.67 -11.74
C ASN A 103 -7.30 -22.61 -12.39
N SER A 104 -7.88 -21.43 -12.61
CA SER A 104 -9.19 -21.26 -13.24
C SER A 104 -9.10 -20.21 -14.35
N ILE A 105 -9.29 -20.61 -15.61
CA ILE A 105 -9.31 -19.68 -16.75
C ILE A 105 -10.33 -18.55 -16.54
N ARG A 106 -11.49 -18.86 -15.95
CA ARG A 106 -12.52 -17.85 -15.64
C ARG A 106 -11.99 -16.79 -14.68
N GLU A 107 -11.34 -17.20 -13.59
CA GLU A 107 -10.79 -16.28 -12.60
C GLU A 107 -9.56 -15.54 -13.14
N SER A 108 -8.70 -16.21 -13.92
CA SER A 108 -7.57 -15.57 -14.61
C SER A 108 -8.00 -14.47 -15.56
N ILE A 109 -9.06 -14.69 -16.36
CA ILE A 109 -9.62 -13.64 -17.23
C ILE A 109 -10.18 -12.49 -16.39
N LYS A 110 -10.88 -12.78 -15.30
CA LYS A 110 -11.41 -11.75 -14.39
C LYS A 110 -10.29 -10.92 -13.77
N ALA A 111 -9.20 -11.56 -13.36
CA ALA A 111 -8.02 -10.89 -12.82
C ALA A 111 -7.32 -10.01 -13.86
N LEU A 112 -7.17 -10.51 -15.08
CA LEU A 112 -6.57 -9.74 -16.18
C LEU A 112 -7.40 -8.50 -16.51
N LYS A 113 -8.73 -8.64 -16.60
CA LYS A 113 -9.64 -7.52 -16.86
C LYS A 113 -9.58 -6.43 -15.77
N ALA A 114 -9.35 -6.81 -14.52
CA ALA A 114 -9.22 -5.85 -13.44
C ALA A 114 -7.98 -4.93 -13.57
N CYS A 115 -7.00 -5.32 -14.37
CA CYS A 115 -5.84 -4.48 -14.66
C CYS A 115 -6.10 -3.45 -15.77
N GLU A 116 -7.19 -3.56 -16.54
CA GLU A 116 -7.53 -2.59 -17.60
C GLU A 116 -8.14 -1.30 -17.03
N SER A 117 -8.72 -1.37 -15.83
CA SER A 117 -9.40 -0.25 -15.17
C SER A 117 -8.46 0.67 -14.37
N VAL A 118 -7.15 0.58 -14.61
CA VAL A 118 -6.09 1.25 -13.83
C VAL A 118 -5.25 2.14 -14.71
#